data_AF-A0A965U3K7-F1
#
_entry.id   AF-A0A965U3K7-F1
#
_cell.length_a   1.000
_cell.length_b   1.000
_cell.length_c   1.000
_cell.angle_alpha   90.00
_cell.angle_beta   90.00
_cell.angle_gamma   90.00
#
_symmetry.space_group_name_H-M   'P 1'
#
loop_
_entity.id
_entity.type
_entity.pdbx_description
1 polymer ?
#
loop_
_entity_poly.entity_id
_entity_poly.type
_entity_poly.pdbx_seq_one_letter_code
_entity_poly.pdbx_strand_id
1 'polypeptide(L)'
;MNYILIGHDRDTAVQETLISLLPEETHPRAECVESGNDYLVSEVVVKENSLSAVTRVFRGNTHTEYTCAVSDAENEAERRRALSYAVKFSAYRALLPLLAEKPAWGAMTGVKPAKPARFLLEAGGTEQEAAQHLMQQYEVTPARAAMAAHCAAAALAAERALRPREVQLYLGIPFCPAKCSYCSFVSNSTQKFGHLIEPYLESLLEEVAAAADMLACAGASIGSVYIGGGTPTVLSEQQLARLLDAVCTRFSLAQCREFTVEAGRPETITAEKLRIIAAHGARRISINPQSMQNEVLRGVGRLHTAEDII
;
A
#
# COMPACT_ATOMS: atom_id res chain seq x y z
N MET A 1 17.40 -5.45 17.46
CA MET A 1 17.12 -6.39 18.58
C MET A 1 16.86 -7.80 18.06
N ASN A 2 17.52 -8.82 18.62
CA ASN A 2 17.34 -10.22 18.23
C ASN A 2 16.01 -10.77 18.77
N TYR A 3 15.44 -11.80 18.13
CA TYR A 3 14.25 -12.47 18.67
C TYR A 3 14.32 -13.99 18.61
N ILE A 4 13.67 -14.63 19.59
CA ILE A 4 13.67 -16.08 19.81
C ILE A 4 12.22 -16.55 19.85
N LEU A 5 11.95 -17.70 19.24
CA LEU A 5 10.62 -18.32 19.21
C LEU A 5 10.65 -19.65 19.94
N ILE A 6 9.73 -19.86 20.88
CA ILE A 6 9.63 -21.08 21.69
C ILE A 6 8.22 -21.67 21.55
N GLY A 7 8.14 -22.92 21.10
CA GLY A 7 6.85 -23.62 20.96
C GLY A 7 5.98 -23.18 19.78
N HIS A 8 6.50 -22.37 18.84
CA HIS A 8 5.80 -22.00 17.61
C HIS A 8 6.74 -21.59 16.46
N ASP A 9 6.19 -21.57 15.24
CA ASP A 9 6.84 -21.22 13.98
C ASP A 9 6.34 -19.89 13.38
N ARG A 10 5.58 -19.09 14.15
CA ARG A 10 4.97 -17.81 13.73
C ARG A 10 5.98 -16.65 13.58
N ASP A 11 7.06 -16.90 12.85
CA ASP A 11 8.18 -15.98 12.64
C ASP A 11 7.73 -14.63 12.08
N THR A 12 6.96 -14.66 10.99
CA THR A 12 6.43 -13.46 10.32
C THR A 12 5.64 -12.56 11.27
N ALA A 13 4.89 -13.13 12.22
CA ALA A 13 4.07 -12.34 13.14
C ALA A 13 4.92 -11.50 14.11
N VAL A 14 6.04 -12.04 14.57
CA VAL A 14 7.00 -11.33 15.44
C VAL A 14 7.82 -10.36 14.62
N GLN A 15 8.38 -10.83 13.50
CA GLN A 15 9.28 -10.03 12.67
C GLN A 15 8.60 -8.79 12.08
N GLU A 16 7.38 -8.92 11.53
CA GLU A 16 6.63 -7.76 11.03
C GLU A 16 6.29 -6.76 12.13
N THR A 17 6.01 -7.25 13.35
CA THR A 17 5.74 -6.37 14.49
C THR A 17 7.00 -5.60 14.88
N LEU A 18 8.15 -6.26 14.94
CA LEU A 18 9.43 -5.62 15.22
C LEU A 18 9.78 -4.57 14.15
N ILE A 19 9.74 -4.94 12.86
CA ILE A 19 9.99 -4.01 11.75
C ILE A 19 9.04 -2.81 11.79
N SER A 20 7.76 -3.03 12.14
CA SER A 20 6.79 -1.95 12.20
C SER A 20 6.97 -1.00 13.39
N LEU A 21 7.49 -1.48 14.51
CA LEU A 21 7.62 -0.69 15.74
C LEU A 21 9.03 -0.13 15.96
N LEU A 22 10.05 -0.80 15.43
CA LEU A 22 11.47 -0.48 15.57
C LEU A 22 12.16 -0.47 14.18
N PRO A 23 11.69 0.34 13.21
CA PRO A 23 12.12 0.27 11.81
C PRO A 23 13.60 0.64 11.57
N GLU A 24 14.25 1.28 12.53
CA GLU A 24 15.66 1.68 12.45
C GLU A 24 16.63 0.53 12.80
N GLU A 25 16.10 -0.60 13.27
CA GLU A 25 16.88 -1.74 13.72
C GLU A 25 16.81 -2.93 12.75
N THR A 26 17.83 -3.77 12.82
CA THR A 26 17.75 -5.12 12.28
C THR A 26 17.22 -6.09 13.35
N HIS A 27 16.45 -7.06 12.88
CA HIS A 27 15.80 -8.07 13.72
C HIS A 27 16.12 -9.46 13.20
N PRO A 28 17.33 -10.00 13.47
CA PRO A 28 17.65 -11.37 13.13
C PRO A 28 17.00 -12.32 14.15
N ARG A 29 16.53 -13.46 13.66
CA ARG A 29 16.12 -14.58 14.52
C ARG A 29 17.35 -15.24 15.14
N ALA A 30 17.29 -15.52 16.43
CA ALA A 30 18.31 -16.23 17.18
C ALA A 30 17.77 -17.54 17.78
N GLU A 31 18.67 -18.49 18.05
CA GLU A 31 18.33 -19.76 18.70
C GLU A 31 18.47 -19.69 20.23
N CYS A 32 19.34 -18.83 20.74
CA CYS A 32 19.60 -18.66 22.16
C CYS A 32 19.80 -17.18 22.53
N VAL A 33 19.67 -16.89 23.83
CA VAL A 33 19.95 -15.56 24.39
C VAL A 33 21.46 -15.40 24.52
N GLU A 34 21.99 -14.33 23.94
CA GLU A 34 23.36 -13.88 24.18
C GLU A 34 23.37 -12.88 25.33
N SER A 35 24.16 -13.17 26.37
CA SER A 35 24.27 -12.32 27.55
C SER A 35 24.76 -10.91 27.17
N GLY A 36 24.04 -9.88 27.63
CA GLY A 36 24.38 -8.48 27.40
C GLY A 36 23.77 -7.83 26.15
N ASN A 37 23.07 -8.59 25.30
CA ASN A 37 22.37 -8.05 24.13
C ASN A 37 20.88 -7.80 24.43
N ASP A 38 20.25 -6.88 23.69
CA ASP A 38 18.79 -6.70 23.70
C ASP A 38 18.12 -7.84 22.93
N TYR A 39 17.07 -8.43 23.50
CA TYR A 39 16.34 -9.54 22.87
C TYR A 39 14.85 -9.59 23.21
N LEU A 40 14.09 -10.23 22.33
CA LEU A 40 12.69 -10.57 22.50
C LEU A 40 12.51 -12.09 22.52
N VAL A 41 11.77 -12.62 23.48
CA VAL A 41 11.36 -14.03 23.50
C VAL A 41 9.86 -14.11 23.30
N SER A 42 9.42 -14.78 22.24
CA SER A 42 8.02 -15.13 22.00
C SER A 42 7.83 -16.62 22.28
N GLU A 43 6.98 -16.94 23.24
CA GLU A 43 6.71 -18.30 23.70
C GLU A 43 5.22 -18.60 23.58
N VAL A 44 4.87 -19.80 23.11
CA VAL A 44 3.48 -20.26 23.04
C VAL A 44 3.27 -21.41 24.01
N VAL A 45 2.28 -21.23 24.89
CA VAL A 45 1.85 -22.20 25.88
C VAL A 45 0.43 -22.64 25.58
N VAL A 46 0.25 -23.94 25.38
CA VAL A 46 -1.06 -24.57 25.16
C VAL A 46 -1.53 -25.20 26.46
N LYS A 47 -2.73 -24.83 26.91
CA LYS A 47 -3.44 -25.42 28.05
C LYS A 47 -4.78 -25.98 27.57
N GLU A 48 -5.44 -26.84 28.36
CA GLU A 48 -6.73 -27.44 27.97
C GLU A 48 -7.72 -26.34 27.52
N ASN A 49 -8.11 -26.39 26.24
CA ASN A 49 -9.00 -25.47 25.53
C ASN A 49 -8.55 -24.00 25.38
N SER A 50 -7.29 -23.67 25.72
CA SER A 50 -6.76 -22.32 25.57
C SER A 50 -5.34 -22.33 25.01
N LEU A 51 -5.10 -21.46 24.03
CA LEU A 51 -3.76 -21.16 23.54
C LEU A 51 -3.34 -19.77 24.03
N SER A 52 -2.11 -19.65 24.51
CA SER A 52 -1.56 -18.37 24.96
C SER A 52 -0.20 -18.11 24.36
N ALA A 53 0.06 -16.87 23.98
CA ALA A 53 1.37 -16.39 23.59
C ALA A 53 1.88 -15.42 24.65
N VAL A 54 3.10 -15.64 25.12
CA VAL A 54 3.80 -14.78 26.06
C VAL A 54 4.98 -14.17 25.33
N THR A 55 5.04 -12.83 25.30
CA THR A 55 6.24 -12.14 24.81
C THR A 55 6.95 -11.44 25.95
N ARG A 56 8.25 -11.67 26.07
CA ARG A 56 9.16 -10.99 27.00
C ARG A 56 10.17 -10.18 26.22
N VAL A 57 10.39 -8.93 26.61
CA VAL A 57 11.38 -8.06 25.98
C VAL A 57 12.39 -7.61 27.03
N PHE A 58 13.66 -7.78 26.71
CA PHE A 58 14.80 -7.35 27.52
C PHE A 58 15.56 -6.30 26.72
N ARG A 59 15.50 -5.05 27.16
CA ARG A 59 16.11 -3.92 26.48
C ARG A 59 16.80 -2.98 27.46
N GLY A 60 18.14 -3.02 27.50
CA GLY A 60 18.90 -2.32 28.53
C GLY A 60 18.40 -2.66 29.95
N ASN A 61 17.89 -1.67 30.67
CA ASN A 61 17.30 -1.85 32.02
C ASN A 61 15.79 -2.12 32.01
N THR A 62 15.15 -2.11 30.83
CA THR A 62 13.71 -2.32 30.70
C THR A 62 13.43 -3.79 30.45
N HIS A 63 12.55 -4.36 31.29
CA HIS A 63 12.01 -5.70 31.10
C HIS A 63 10.48 -5.61 31.08
N THR A 64 9.88 -6.06 29.99
CA THR A 64 8.42 -6.10 29.81
C THR A 64 7.96 -7.50 29.47
N GLU A 65 6.78 -7.87 29.95
CA GLU A 65 6.13 -9.14 29.63
C GLU A 65 4.67 -8.87 29.31
N TYR A 66 4.16 -9.53 28.29
CA TYR A 66 2.74 -9.53 28.00
C TYR A 66 2.25 -10.91 27.57
N THR A 67 1.09 -11.32 28.09
CA THR A 67 0.42 -12.57 27.73
C THR A 67 -0.88 -12.29 27.00
N CYS A 68 -1.05 -12.88 25.82
CA CYS A 68 -2.30 -12.88 25.06
C CYS A 68 -2.86 -14.30 25.00
N ALA A 69 -4.08 -14.49 25.52
CA ALA A 69 -4.79 -15.77 25.48
C ALA A 69 -5.91 -15.72 24.43
N VAL A 70 -6.07 -16.82 23.70
CA VAL A 70 -7.13 -17.04 22.71
C VAL A 70 -7.73 -18.43 22.93
N SER A 71 -9.00 -18.60 22.56
CA SER A 71 -9.65 -19.91 22.54
C SER A 71 -8.92 -20.84 21.57
N ASP A 72 -8.71 -22.09 21.97
CA ASP A 72 -8.18 -23.09 21.06
C ASP A 72 -9.30 -23.52 20.09
N ALA A 73 -9.06 -23.35 18.79
CA ALA A 73 -10.05 -23.64 17.76
C ALA A 73 -9.88 -25.08 17.25
N GLU A 74 -10.99 -25.78 17.01
CA GLU A 74 -10.97 -27.15 16.48
C GLU A 74 -10.41 -27.21 15.05
N ASN A 75 -10.71 -26.18 14.24
CA ASN A 75 -10.24 -26.09 12.86
C ASN A 75 -8.77 -25.60 12.82
N GLU A 76 -7.90 -26.34 12.14
CA GLU A 76 -6.47 -26.00 12.05
C GLU A 76 -6.20 -24.60 11.48
N ALA A 77 -6.95 -24.16 10.47
CA ALA A 77 -6.79 -22.83 9.89
C ALA A 77 -7.25 -21.72 10.85
N GLU A 78 -8.31 -21.95 11.61
CA GLU A 78 -8.75 -21.03 12.68
C GLU A 78 -7.75 -20.99 13.82
N ARG A 79 -7.24 -22.15 14.23
CA ARG A 79 -6.21 -22.27 15.25
C ARG A 79 -4.94 -21.53 14.85
N ARG A 80 -4.49 -21.67 13.60
CA ARG A 80 -3.34 -20.92 13.05
C ARG A 80 -3.59 -19.41 13.06
N ARG A 81 -4.80 -18.96 12.74
CA ARG A 81 -5.16 -17.53 12.80
C ARG A 81 -5.19 -16.99 14.24
N ALA A 82 -5.80 -17.72 15.16
CA ALA A 82 -5.84 -17.38 16.58
C ALA A 82 -4.43 -17.31 17.18
N LEU A 83 -3.58 -18.29 16.86
CA LEU A 83 -2.19 -18.31 17.27
C LEU A 83 -1.39 -17.11 16.71
N SER A 84 -1.52 -16.83 15.41
CA SER A 84 -0.88 -15.66 14.80
C SER A 84 -1.35 -14.34 15.44
N TYR A 85 -2.64 -14.24 15.79
CA TYR A 85 -3.18 -13.11 16.52
C TYR A 85 -2.55 -12.99 17.92
N ALA A 86 -2.54 -14.07 18.70
CA ALA A 86 -1.99 -14.08 20.06
C ALA A 86 -0.51 -13.68 20.09
N VAL A 87 0.30 -14.28 19.22
CA VAL A 87 1.73 -13.96 19.08
C VAL A 87 1.92 -12.50 18.76
N LYS A 88 1.25 -12.01 17.71
CA LYS A 88 1.37 -10.62 17.26
C LYS A 88 0.97 -9.63 18.35
N PHE A 89 -0.15 -9.87 18.99
CA PHE A 89 -0.70 -8.96 19.99
C PHE A 89 0.13 -8.97 21.28
N SER A 90 0.65 -10.14 21.67
CA SER A 90 1.59 -10.24 22.79
C SER A 90 2.88 -9.49 22.53
N ALA A 91 3.45 -9.62 21.33
CA ALA A 91 4.65 -8.90 20.95
C ALA A 91 4.41 -7.39 20.90
N TYR A 92 3.31 -6.97 20.27
CA TYR A 92 2.90 -5.57 20.19
C TYR A 92 2.82 -4.92 21.58
N ARG A 93 2.05 -5.51 22.50
CA ARG A 93 1.85 -4.95 23.85
C ARG A 93 3.11 -5.01 24.71
N ALA A 94 3.95 -6.05 24.57
CA ALA A 94 5.23 -6.12 25.27
C ALA A 94 6.22 -5.04 24.79
N LEU A 95 6.17 -4.66 23.51
CA LEU A 95 7.03 -3.63 22.93
C LEU A 95 6.56 -2.20 23.21
N LEU A 96 5.26 -1.97 23.46
CA LEU A 96 4.69 -0.64 23.66
C LEU A 96 5.46 0.25 24.67
N PRO A 97 5.90 -0.24 25.85
CA PRO A 97 6.61 0.59 26.82
C PRO A 97 8.00 1.08 26.35
N LEU A 98 8.53 0.52 25.26
CA LEU A 98 9.80 0.93 24.66
C LEU A 98 9.64 2.08 23.65
N LEU A 99 8.41 2.38 23.24
CA LEU A 99 8.12 3.39 22.22
C LEU A 99 7.85 4.74 22.88
N ALA A 100 8.30 5.82 22.24
CA ALA A 100 7.99 7.17 22.69
C ALA A 100 6.48 7.46 22.66
N GLU A 101 5.79 6.93 21.65
CA GLU A 101 4.36 7.08 21.45
C GLU A 101 3.72 5.78 20.96
N LYS A 102 2.45 5.57 21.30
CA LYS A 102 1.66 4.46 20.76
C LYS A 102 1.45 4.65 19.25
N PRO A 103 1.74 3.64 18.41
CA PRO A 103 1.57 3.77 16.96
C PRO A 103 0.09 3.96 16.60
N ALA A 104 -0.18 4.86 15.65
CA ALA A 104 -1.54 5.23 15.26
C ALA A 104 -2.37 4.06 14.70
N TRP A 105 -1.70 3.05 14.15
CA TRP A 105 -2.28 1.82 13.58
C TRP A 105 -2.27 0.63 14.55
N GLY A 106 -1.86 0.84 15.80
CA GLY A 106 -1.82 -0.18 16.84
C GLY A 106 -1.04 -1.43 16.43
N ALA A 107 -1.63 -2.61 16.62
CA ALA A 107 -1.05 -3.91 16.28
C ALA A 107 -1.20 -4.29 14.80
N MET A 108 -1.72 -3.40 13.93
CA MET A 108 -1.81 -3.71 12.51
C MET A 108 -0.42 -3.75 11.86
N THR A 109 -0.19 -4.75 11.02
CA THR A 109 1.01 -4.88 10.18
C THR A 109 0.53 -5.16 8.75
N GLY A 110 1.32 -4.75 7.76
CA GLY A 110 1.02 -4.95 6.34
C GLY A 110 0.37 -3.74 5.65
N VAL A 111 0.16 -3.89 4.34
CA VAL A 111 -0.10 -2.77 3.41
C VAL A 111 -1.58 -2.49 3.12
N LYS A 112 -2.53 -3.24 3.70
CA LYS A 112 -3.98 -3.10 3.44
C LYS A 112 -4.80 -2.89 4.73
N PRO A 113 -4.67 -1.73 5.40
CA PRO A 113 -5.32 -1.49 6.69
C PRO A 113 -6.85 -1.46 6.63
N ALA A 114 -7.45 -1.16 5.47
CA ALA A 114 -8.90 -1.15 5.30
C ALA A 114 -9.52 -2.55 5.09
N LYS A 115 -8.72 -3.61 4.92
CA LYS A 115 -9.21 -4.95 4.59
C LYS A 115 -10.13 -5.55 5.68
N PRO A 116 -9.81 -5.49 6.98
CA PRO A 116 -10.71 -6.00 8.01
C PRO A 116 -12.05 -5.26 8.03
N ALA A 117 -12.02 -3.93 7.90
CA ALA A 117 -13.23 -3.12 7.80
C ALA A 117 -14.09 -3.52 6.59
N ARG A 118 -13.46 -3.75 5.42
CA ARG A 118 -14.16 -4.19 4.21
C ARG A 118 -14.92 -5.51 4.43
N PHE A 119 -14.29 -6.52 5.05
CA PHE A 119 -14.97 -7.80 5.32
C PHE A 119 -16.19 -7.63 6.23
N LEU A 120 -16.11 -6.76 7.24
CA LEU A 120 -17.24 -6.48 8.12
C LEU A 120 -18.39 -5.79 7.37
N LEU A 121 -18.08 -4.84 6.49
CA LEU A 121 -19.08 -4.15 5.66
C LEU A 121 -19.72 -5.10 4.63
N GLU A 122 -18.96 -6.02 4.04
CA GLU A 122 -19.48 -7.05 3.13
C GLU A 122 -20.42 -8.02 3.86
N ALA A 123 -20.19 -8.29 5.15
CA ALA A 123 -21.06 -9.06 6.02
C ALA A 123 -22.31 -8.31 6.50
N GLY A 124 -22.54 -7.07 6.03
CA GLY A 124 -23.71 -6.26 6.36
C GLY A 124 -23.55 -5.32 7.55
N GLY A 125 -22.35 -5.22 8.13
CA GLY A 125 -22.08 -4.26 9.19
C GLY A 125 -21.93 -2.81 8.69
N THR A 126 -21.87 -1.89 9.63
CA THR A 126 -21.78 -0.44 9.41
C THR A 126 -20.35 0.08 9.48
N GLU A 127 -20.10 1.30 8.97
CA GLU A 127 -18.80 1.98 9.11
C GLU A 127 -18.40 2.18 10.58
N GLN A 128 -19.39 2.44 11.45
CA GLN A 128 -19.16 2.62 12.89
C GLN A 128 -18.71 1.30 13.54
N GLU A 129 -19.38 0.19 13.24
CA GLU A 129 -18.98 -1.14 13.74
C GLU A 129 -17.61 -1.55 13.18
N ALA A 130 -17.32 -1.23 11.92
CA ALA A 130 -16.01 -1.48 11.32
C ALA A 130 -14.90 -0.70 12.03
N ALA A 131 -15.11 0.59 12.30
CA ALA A 131 -14.17 1.41 13.06
C ALA A 131 -14.00 0.90 14.49
N GLN A 132 -15.10 0.55 15.17
CA GLN A 132 -15.06 -0.04 16.52
C GLN A 132 -14.28 -1.35 16.55
N HIS A 133 -14.50 -2.21 15.56
CA HIS A 133 -13.74 -3.45 15.41
C HIS A 133 -12.24 -3.18 15.29
N LEU A 134 -11.82 -2.22 14.45
CA LEU A 134 -10.42 -1.86 14.30
C LEU A 134 -9.79 -1.33 15.61
N MET A 135 -10.52 -0.52 16.36
CA MET A 135 -10.07 0.00 17.66
C MET A 135 -9.94 -1.12 18.70
N GLN A 136 -10.90 -2.05 18.76
CA GLN A 136 -10.93 -3.11 19.76
C GLN A 136 -9.94 -4.23 19.46
N GLN A 137 -9.88 -4.68 18.20
CA GLN A 137 -9.05 -5.83 17.82
C GLN A 137 -7.59 -5.50 17.60
N TYR A 138 -7.31 -4.31 17.07
CA TYR A 138 -5.97 -3.92 16.67
C TYR A 138 -5.45 -2.69 17.39
N GLU A 139 -6.23 -2.10 18.30
CA GLU A 139 -5.84 -0.88 19.02
C GLU A 139 -5.50 0.31 18.13
N VAL A 140 -6.10 0.35 16.94
CA VAL A 140 -5.97 1.48 16.01
C VAL A 140 -6.58 2.72 16.66
N THR A 141 -5.95 3.88 16.47
CA THR A 141 -6.47 5.15 16.98
C THR A 141 -7.83 5.50 16.34
N PRO A 142 -8.72 6.23 17.03
CA PRO A 142 -10.05 6.55 16.51
C PRO A 142 -10.02 7.21 15.12
N ALA A 143 -9.11 8.15 14.89
CA ALA A 143 -8.97 8.83 13.60
C ALA A 143 -8.58 7.87 12.46
N ARG A 144 -7.62 6.96 12.70
CA ARG A 144 -7.20 5.97 11.68
C ARG A 144 -8.25 4.90 11.45
N ALA A 145 -8.96 4.47 12.49
CA ALA A 145 -10.04 3.50 12.39
C ALA A 145 -11.22 4.06 11.56
N ALA A 146 -11.65 5.29 11.85
CA ALA A 146 -12.68 5.98 11.07
C ALA A 146 -12.26 6.16 9.60
N MET A 147 -11.02 6.60 9.36
CA MET A 147 -10.47 6.73 8.01
C MET A 147 -10.46 5.40 7.26
N ALA A 148 -9.99 4.31 7.89
CA ALA A 148 -9.93 2.99 7.25
C ALA A 148 -11.33 2.41 6.97
N ALA A 149 -12.29 2.60 7.88
CA ALA A 149 -13.68 2.19 7.68
C ALA A 149 -14.33 2.97 6.52
N HIS A 150 -14.11 4.29 6.48
CA HIS A 150 -14.61 5.13 5.40
C HIS A 150 -14.01 4.75 4.03
N CYS A 151 -12.69 4.52 3.97
CA CYS A 151 -12.04 4.04 2.75
C CYS A 151 -12.60 2.68 2.30
N ALA A 152 -12.89 1.77 3.24
CA ALA A 152 -13.50 0.48 2.92
C ALA A 152 -14.92 0.64 2.34
N ALA A 153 -15.75 1.50 2.94
CA ALA A 153 -17.09 1.80 2.46
C ALA A 153 -17.08 2.48 1.08
N ALA A 154 -16.21 3.47 0.88
CA ALA A 154 -16.04 4.13 -0.40
C ALA A 154 -15.60 3.17 -1.51
N ALA A 155 -14.67 2.25 -1.20
CA ALA A 155 -14.25 1.22 -2.15
C ALA A 155 -15.39 0.26 -2.53
N LEU A 156 -16.19 -0.18 -1.55
CA LEU A 156 -17.36 -1.02 -1.81
C LEU A 156 -18.45 -0.29 -2.60
N ALA A 157 -18.67 0.99 -2.31
CA ALA A 157 -19.61 1.82 -3.07
C ALA A 157 -19.16 1.97 -4.53
N ALA A 158 -17.86 2.19 -4.78
CA ALA A 158 -17.31 2.26 -6.13
C ALA A 158 -17.45 0.95 -6.90
N GLU A 159 -17.24 -0.19 -6.23
CA GLU A 159 -17.43 -1.51 -6.82
C GLU A 159 -18.89 -1.82 -7.13
N ARG A 160 -19.81 -1.47 -6.23
CA ARG A 160 -21.27 -1.61 -6.45
C ARG A 160 -21.79 -0.69 -7.55
N ALA A 161 -21.12 0.42 -7.82
CA ALA A 161 -21.45 1.36 -8.89
C ALA A 161 -20.96 0.91 -10.27
N LEU A 162 -20.22 -0.20 -10.38
CA LEU A 162 -19.78 -0.73 -11.66
C LEU A 162 -20.98 -1.17 -12.51
N ARG A 163 -21.00 -0.72 -13.76
CA ARG A 163 -22.06 -1.08 -14.72
C ARG A 163 -21.71 -2.38 -15.45
N PRO A 164 -22.69 -3.18 -15.90
CA PRO A 164 -22.43 -4.33 -16.76
C PRO A 164 -21.61 -3.94 -17.99
N ARG A 165 -20.58 -4.73 -18.31
CA ARG A 165 -19.65 -4.50 -19.43
C ARG A 165 -18.89 -3.16 -19.37
N GLU A 166 -18.85 -2.52 -18.21
CA GLU A 166 -17.94 -1.41 -17.98
C GLU A 166 -16.53 -1.93 -17.68
N VAL A 167 -15.52 -1.33 -18.30
CA VAL A 167 -14.11 -1.61 -18.06
C VAL A 167 -13.35 -0.35 -17.67
N GLN A 168 -12.24 -0.52 -16.96
CA GLN A 168 -11.34 0.57 -16.59
C GLN A 168 -10.05 0.45 -17.41
N LEU A 169 -9.67 1.53 -18.09
CA LEU A 169 -8.51 1.56 -18.97
C LEU A 169 -7.30 2.08 -18.20
N TYR A 170 -6.24 1.27 -18.11
CA TYR A 170 -4.96 1.68 -17.54
C TYR A 170 -3.89 1.66 -18.63
N LEU A 171 -3.19 2.78 -18.80
CA LEU A 171 -2.04 2.89 -19.70
C LEU A 171 -0.78 3.09 -18.85
N GLY A 172 0.17 2.16 -18.98
CA GLY A 172 1.44 2.24 -18.28
C GLY A 172 2.47 3.02 -19.11
N ILE A 173 3.16 3.98 -18.50
CA ILE A 173 4.35 4.64 -19.04
C ILE A 173 5.53 4.24 -18.16
N PRO A 174 6.30 3.20 -18.50
CA PRO A 174 7.27 2.56 -17.60
C PRO A 174 8.61 3.32 -17.54
N PHE A 175 8.58 4.64 -17.56
CA PHE A 175 9.75 5.50 -17.60
C PHE A 175 9.70 6.56 -16.50
N CYS A 176 10.85 6.80 -15.87
CA CYS A 176 11.04 7.83 -14.85
C CYS A 176 12.39 8.53 -15.08
N PRO A 177 12.58 9.78 -14.66
CA PRO A 177 13.90 10.40 -14.61
C PRO A 177 14.92 9.54 -13.84
N ALA A 178 14.53 9.13 -12.64
CA ALA A 178 15.29 8.24 -11.76
C ALA A 178 14.39 7.20 -11.07
N LYS A 179 15.00 6.07 -10.69
CA LYS A 179 14.35 5.01 -9.91
C LYS A 179 14.54 5.29 -8.42
N CYS A 180 13.44 5.45 -7.68
CA CYS A 180 13.49 5.62 -6.23
C CYS A 180 13.80 4.30 -5.53
N SER A 181 14.49 4.35 -4.40
CA SER A 181 14.91 3.17 -3.64
C SER A 181 13.75 2.32 -3.12
N TYR A 182 12.62 2.95 -2.79
CA TYR A 182 11.40 2.27 -2.32
C TYR A 182 10.47 1.80 -3.45
N CYS A 183 10.73 2.19 -4.70
CA CYS A 183 9.76 2.00 -5.78
C CYS A 183 9.70 0.54 -6.23
N SER A 184 8.56 -0.11 -5.97
CA SER A 184 8.25 -1.47 -6.41
C SER A 184 7.61 -1.53 -7.81
N PHE A 185 7.31 -0.38 -8.43
CA PHE A 185 6.71 -0.33 -9.76
C PHE A 185 7.74 -0.56 -10.86
N VAL A 186 7.30 -1.24 -11.93
CA VAL A 186 8.10 -1.41 -13.15
C VAL A 186 8.35 -0.05 -13.78
N SER A 187 9.57 0.44 -13.64
CA SER A 187 10.00 1.71 -14.20
C SER A 187 11.48 1.65 -14.58
N ASN A 188 11.79 2.28 -15.70
CA ASN A 188 13.12 2.37 -16.28
C ASN A 188 13.60 3.82 -16.24
N SER A 189 14.86 4.05 -15.84
CA SER A 189 15.42 5.40 -15.87
C SER A 189 15.59 5.87 -17.31
N THR A 190 15.14 7.09 -17.61
CA THR A 190 15.30 7.72 -18.91
C THR A 190 16.76 7.98 -19.27
N GLN A 191 17.64 8.16 -18.28
CA GLN A 191 19.07 8.29 -18.52
C GLN A 191 19.65 7.07 -19.24
N LYS A 192 19.18 5.88 -18.90
CA LYS A 192 19.68 4.62 -19.48
C LYS A 192 18.82 4.14 -20.66
N PHE A 193 17.51 4.33 -20.58
CA PHE A 193 16.53 3.71 -21.49
C PHE A 193 15.67 4.73 -22.25
N GLY A 194 16.01 6.02 -22.22
CA GLY A 194 15.22 7.07 -22.88
C GLY A 194 15.06 6.88 -24.39
N HIS A 195 16.05 6.25 -25.04
CA HIS A 195 15.97 5.88 -26.46
C HIS A 195 14.85 4.87 -26.78
N LEU A 196 14.29 4.18 -25.78
CA LEU A 196 13.18 3.25 -25.94
C LEU A 196 11.81 3.91 -25.77
N ILE A 197 11.73 5.20 -25.40
CA ILE A 197 10.44 5.89 -25.21
C ILE A 197 9.63 5.92 -26.50
N GLU A 198 10.25 6.33 -27.61
CA GLU A 198 9.54 6.44 -28.89
C GLU A 198 9.13 5.06 -29.43
N PRO A 199 10.01 4.04 -29.51
CA PRO A 199 9.59 2.68 -29.88
C PRO A 199 8.48 2.11 -28.99
N TYR A 200 8.54 2.37 -27.67
CA TYR A 200 7.49 1.96 -26.74
C TYR A 200 6.16 2.65 -27.04
N LEU A 201 6.20 3.96 -27.33
CA LEU A 201 5.01 4.73 -27.65
C LEU A 201 4.36 4.22 -28.94
N GLU A 202 5.12 3.94 -30.00
CA GLU A 202 4.57 3.36 -31.24
C GLU A 202 3.82 2.04 -30.97
N SER A 203 4.45 1.12 -30.24
CA SER A 203 3.80 -0.15 -29.87
C SER A 203 2.57 0.05 -28.99
N LEU A 204 2.61 1.01 -28.05
CA LEU A 204 1.46 1.33 -27.21
C LEU A 204 0.29 1.91 -28.03
N LEU A 205 0.57 2.72 -29.05
CA LEU A 205 -0.46 3.26 -29.94
C LEU A 205 -1.14 2.16 -30.76
N GLU A 206 -0.38 1.15 -31.21
CA GLU A 206 -0.92 -0.04 -31.86
C GLU A 206 -1.80 -0.87 -30.89
N GLU A 207 -1.33 -1.07 -29.65
CA GLU A 207 -2.09 -1.76 -28.61
C GLU A 207 -3.39 -1.02 -28.25
N VAL A 208 -3.35 0.32 -28.16
CA VAL A 208 -4.52 1.16 -27.95
C VAL A 208 -5.55 0.95 -29.06
N ALA A 209 -5.12 0.93 -30.33
CA ALA A 209 -6.02 0.69 -31.45
C ALA A 209 -6.65 -0.71 -31.40
N ALA A 210 -5.83 -1.75 -31.19
CA ALA A 210 -6.31 -3.13 -31.10
C ALA A 210 -7.27 -3.34 -29.91
N ALA A 211 -6.95 -2.78 -28.74
CA ALA A 211 -7.78 -2.83 -27.56
C ALA A 211 -9.13 -2.11 -27.77
N ALA A 212 -9.12 -0.96 -28.45
CA ALA A 212 -10.35 -0.25 -28.79
C ALA A 212 -11.26 -1.10 -29.68
N ASP A 213 -10.71 -1.75 -30.72
CA ASP A 213 -11.48 -2.61 -31.61
C ASP A 213 -12.07 -3.82 -30.87
N MET A 214 -11.29 -4.43 -29.96
CA MET A 214 -11.75 -5.53 -29.10
C MET A 214 -12.90 -5.11 -28.17
N LEU A 215 -12.76 -3.96 -27.50
CA LEU A 215 -13.78 -3.47 -26.58
C LEU A 215 -15.05 -3.03 -27.32
N ALA A 216 -14.91 -2.44 -28.50
CA ALA A 216 -16.05 -2.11 -29.37
C ALA A 216 -16.80 -3.37 -29.79
N CYS A 217 -16.10 -4.42 -30.24
CA CYS A 217 -16.70 -5.72 -30.56
C CYS A 217 -17.43 -6.35 -29.36
N ALA A 218 -16.89 -6.18 -28.15
CA ALA A 218 -17.50 -6.69 -26.92
C ALA A 218 -18.70 -5.85 -26.42
N GLY A 219 -18.95 -4.68 -27.02
CA GLY A 219 -19.93 -3.71 -26.54
C GLY A 219 -19.60 -3.19 -25.14
N ALA A 220 -18.31 -3.08 -24.82
CA ALA A 220 -17.83 -2.58 -23.54
C ALA A 220 -17.81 -1.03 -23.52
N SER A 221 -18.00 -0.46 -22.34
CA SER A 221 -17.88 1.00 -22.12
C SER A 221 -16.71 1.32 -21.20
N ILE A 222 -16.09 2.48 -21.38
CA ILE A 222 -14.99 2.94 -20.53
C ILE A 222 -15.58 3.70 -19.32
N GLY A 223 -15.36 3.18 -18.11
CA GLY A 223 -15.79 3.82 -16.88
C GLY A 223 -14.78 4.85 -16.35
N SER A 224 -13.50 4.60 -16.57
CA SER A 224 -12.38 5.44 -16.19
C SER A 224 -11.16 5.17 -17.04
N VAL A 225 -10.30 6.18 -17.16
CA VAL A 225 -8.99 6.10 -17.79
C VAL A 225 -7.95 6.56 -16.79
N TYR A 226 -6.87 5.78 -16.65
CA TYR A 226 -5.75 6.10 -15.79
C TYR A 226 -4.44 5.91 -16.56
N ILE A 227 -3.68 6.99 -16.75
CA ILE A 227 -2.35 6.93 -17.34
C ILE A 227 -1.35 7.06 -16.20
N GLY A 228 -0.54 6.03 -15.97
CA GLY A 228 0.35 5.95 -14.82
C GLY A 228 1.59 5.09 -15.04
N GLY A 229 2.20 4.60 -13.96
CA GLY A 229 3.29 3.62 -14.01
C GLY A 229 4.60 4.17 -13.46
N GLY A 230 5.47 4.64 -14.36
CA GLY A 230 6.61 5.46 -13.99
C GLY A 230 6.15 6.89 -13.73
N THR A 231 6.30 7.75 -14.74
CA THR A 231 5.67 9.07 -14.75
C THR A 231 5.27 9.45 -16.19
N PRO A 232 3.98 9.46 -16.53
CA PRO A 232 3.50 9.82 -17.88
C PRO A 232 4.01 11.17 -18.38
N THR A 233 4.18 12.12 -17.47
CA THR A 233 4.70 13.46 -17.79
C THR A 233 6.18 13.46 -18.20
N VAL A 234 6.88 12.33 -18.20
CA VAL A 234 8.22 12.22 -18.80
C VAL A 234 8.19 12.28 -20.33
N LEU A 235 7.06 11.94 -20.95
CA LEU A 235 6.85 12.10 -22.39
C LEU A 235 7.04 13.58 -22.78
N SER A 236 7.56 13.81 -23.99
CA SER A 236 7.54 15.14 -24.56
C SER A 236 6.09 15.63 -24.76
N GLU A 237 5.89 16.92 -24.92
CA GLU A 237 4.56 17.50 -25.20
C GLU A 237 3.91 16.87 -26.44
N GLN A 238 4.70 16.65 -27.49
CA GLN A 238 4.24 16.01 -28.72
C GLN A 238 3.89 14.53 -28.51
N GLN A 239 4.71 13.79 -27.76
CA GLN A 239 4.44 12.37 -27.45
C GLN A 239 3.19 12.22 -26.58
N LEU A 240 3.03 13.09 -25.58
CA LEU A 240 1.88 13.09 -24.69
C LEU A 240 0.59 13.43 -25.45
N ALA A 241 0.61 14.46 -26.31
CA ALA A 241 -0.51 14.79 -27.18
C ALA A 241 -0.89 13.61 -28.07
N ARG A 242 0.07 12.98 -28.77
CA ARG A 242 -0.17 11.81 -29.62
C ARG A 242 -0.83 10.64 -28.88
N LEU A 243 -0.38 10.34 -27.67
CA LEU A 243 -0.99 9.30 -26.84
C LEU A 243 -2.44 9.65 -26.48
N LEU A 244 -2.67 10.87 -26.02
CA LEU A 244 -4.00 11.31 -25.61
C LEU A 244 -4.97 11.42 -26.78
N ASP A 245 -4.50 11.88 -27.94
CA ASP A 245 -5.24 11.88 -29.21
C ASP A 245 -5.69 10.46 -29.56
N ALA A 246 -4.78 9.48 -29.50
CA ALA A 246 -5.12 8.09 -29.79
C ALA A 246 -6.17 7.54 -28.81
N VAL A 247 -6.05 7.82 -27.51
CA VAL A 247 -7.04 7.42 -26.51
C VAL A 247 -8.41 8.06 -26.79
N CYS A 248 -8.45 9.37 -27.03
CA CYS A 248 -9.70 10.11 -27.19
C CYS A 248 -10.39 9.84 -28.53
N THR A 249 -9.63 9.48 -29.57
CA THR A 249 -10.17 9.16 -30.90
C THR A 249 -10.59 7.70 -31.04
N ARG A 250 -9.89 6.77 -30.38
CA ARG A 250 -10.17 5.32 -30.48
C ARG A 250 -11.22 4.85 -29.50
N PHE A 251 -11.25 5.38 -28.27
CA PHE A 251 -12.22 4.97 -27.27
C PHE A 251 -13.40 5.94 -27.17
N SER A 252 -14.61 5.41 -27.02
CA SER A 252 -15.78 6.23 -26.66
C SER A 252 -15.72 6.57 -25.16
N LEU A 253 -15.35 7.81 -24.84
CA LEU A 253 -15.23 8.30 -23.47
C LEU A 253 -16.53 8.95 -22.93
N ALA A 254 -17.65 8.84 -23.65
CA ALA A 254 -18.92 9.46 -23.24
C ALA A 254 -19.44 9.00 -21.88
N GLN A 255 -19.05 7.79 -21.45
CA GLN A 255 -19.44 7.19 -20.18
C GLN A 255 -18.31 7.19 -19.14
N CYS A 256 -17.16 7.80 -19.47
CA CYS A 256 -15.98 7.88 -18.62
C CYS A 256 -16.22 8.91 -17.51
N ARG A 257 -16.23 8.43 -16.26
CA ARG A 257 -16.45 9.28 -15.07
C ARG A 257 -15.18 9.94 -14.59
N GLU A 258 -14.04 9.28 -14.78
CA GLU A 258 -12.74 9.77 -14.35
C GLU A 258 -11.68 9.53 -15.42
N PHE A 259 -10.99 10.59 -15.81
CA PHE A 259 -9.79 10.50 -16.63
C PHE A 259 -8.63 11.18 -15.89
N THR A 260 -7.69 10.35 -15.45
CA THR A 260 -6.55 10.73 -14.62
C THR A 260 -5.23 10.53 -15.36
N VAL A 261 -4.34 11.52 -15.23
CA VAL A 261 -2.93 11.39 -15.63
C VAL A 261 -2.04 11.55 -14.41
N GLU A 262 -1.15 10.60 -14.18
CA GLU A 262 -0.12 10.73 -13.16
C GLU A 262 0.94 11.77 -13.58
N ALA A 263 1.26 12.63 -12.62
CA ALA A 263 2.33 13.59 -12.68
C ALA A 263 3.18 13.44 -11.40
N GLY A 264 3.66 12.21 -11.18
CA GLY A 264 4.34 11.82 -9.93
C GLY A 264 5.72 12.46 -9.74
N ARG A 265 6.25 13.13 -10.77
CA ARG A 265 7.55 13.80 -10.81
C ARG A 265 7.34 15.28 -11.15
N PRO A 266 7.42 16.19 -10.16
CA PRO A 266 7.19 17.62 -10.39
C PRO A 266 8.12 18.20 -11.46
N GLU A 267 9.36 17.73 -11.51
CA GLU A 267 10.38 18.16 -12.46
C GLU A 267 10.05 17.83 -13.92
N THR A 268 9.08 16.94 -14.18
CA THR A 268 8.64 16.60 -15.54
C THR A 268 7.37 17.34 -15.96
N ILE A 269 6.77 18.15 -15.08
CA ILE A 269 5.54 18.89 -15.33
C ILE A 269 5.86 20.24 -15.97
N THR A 270 5.21 20.55 -17.08
CA THR A 270 5.23 21.89 -17.69
C THR A 270 3.81 22.42 -17.80
N ALA A 271 3.66 23.74 -17.83
CA ALA A 271 2.35 24.37 -18.05
C ALA A 271 1.69 23.86 -19.34
N GLU A 272 2.49 23.63 -20.39
CA GLU A 272 1.98 23.14 -21.66
C GLU A 272 1.51 21.69 -21.60
N LYS A 273 2.24 20.79 -20.92
CA LYS A 273 1.75 19.43 -20.65
C LYS A 273 0.41 19.44 -19.92
N LEU A 274 0.23 20.32 -18.94
CA LEU A 274 -1.04 20.46 -18.23
C LEU A 274 -2.16 20.96 -19.14
N ARG A 275 -1.89 21.92 -20.04
CA ARG A 275 -2.86 22.37 -21.05
C ARG A 275 -3.25 21.25 -22.00
N ILE A 276 -2.27 20.49 -22.50
CA ILE A 276 -2.49 19.32 -23.36
C ILE A 276 -3.39 18.32 -22.63
N ILE A 277 -3.04 17.92 -21.40
CA ILE A 277 -3.84 16.97 -20.61
C ILE A 277 -5.29 17.46 -20.44
N ALA A 278 -5.47 18.73 -20.05
CA ALA A 278 -6.79 19.33 -19.86
C ALA A 278 -7.60 19.42 -21.17
N ALA A 279 -6.95 19.76 -22.29
CA ALA A 279 -7.58 19.85 -23.60
C ALA A 279 -8.13 18.49 -24.09
N HIS A 280 -7.51 17.38 -23.67
CA HIS A 280 -7.95 16.02 -23.97
C HIS A 280 -8.96 15.47 -22.94
N GLY A 281 -9.47 16.31 -22.04
CA GLY A 281 -10.56 15.96 -21.13
C GLY A 281 -10.14 15.22 -19.86
N ALA A 282 -8.85 15.04 -19.61
CA ALA A 282 -8.37 14.56 -18.32
C ALA A 282 -8.52 15.66 -17.26
N ARG A 283 -9.41 15.42 -16.28
CA ARG A 283 -9.82 16.40 -15.26
C ARG A 283 -9.15 16.17 -13.90
N ARG A 284 -8.37 15.11 -13.77
CA ARG A 284 -7.67 14.77 -12.54
C ARG A 284 -6.18 14.56 -12.82
N ILE A 285 -5.34 15.20 -12.01
CA ILE A 285 -3.91 14.96 -11.97
C ILE A 285 -3.58 14.25 -10.66
N SER A 286 -2.79 13.19 -10.74
CA SER A 286 -2.27 12.49 -9.57
C SER A 286 -0.82 12.93 -9.33
N ILE A 287 -0.61 13.82 -8.36
CA ILE A 287 0.72 14.29 -7.93
C ILE A 287 1.15 13.47 -6.72
N ASN A 288 2.43 13.09 -6.67
CA ASN A 288 2.93 12.26 -5.59
C ASN A 288 4.25 12.81 -5.00
N PRO A 289 4.15 13.70 -3.98
CA PRO A 289 5.32 14.26 -3.29
C PRO A 289 6.17 13.21 -2.56
N GLN A 290 5.54 12.12 -2.09
CA GLN A 290 6.05 11.11 -1.14
C GLN A 290 6.31 11.64 0.27
N SER A 291 7.08 12.73 0.38
CA SER A 291 7.45 13.34 1.64
C SER A 291 7.53 14.85 1.45
N MET A 292 7.23 15.59 2.51
CA MET A 292 7.46 17.03 2.59
C MET A 292 8.78 17.35 3.32
N GLN A 293 9.63 16.34 3.55
CA GLN A 293 10.94 16.49 4.18
C GLN A 293 12.06 16.31 3.14
N ASN A 294 12.78 17.39 2.84
CA ASN A 294 13.83 17.42 1.81
C ASN A 294 14.96 16.41 2.06
N GLU A 295 15.28 16.10 3.32
CA GLU A 295 16.27 15.07 3.65
C GLU A 295 15.82 13.66 3.25
N VAL A 296 14.57 13.30 3.55
CA VAL A 296 13.97 12.02 3.16
C VAL A 296 13.93 11.91 1.63
N LEU A 297 13.49 12.96 0.93
CA LEU A 297 13.44 12.99 -0.53
C LEU A 297 14.81 12.68 -1.16
N ARG A 298 15.87 13.35 -0.68
CA ARG A 298 17.25 13.07 -1.13
C ARG A 298 17.67 11.63 -0.84
N GLY A 299 17.40 11.13 0.37
CA GLY A 299 17.76 9.76 0.77
C GLY A 299 17.11 8.67 -0.08
N VAL A 300 15.91 8.91 -0.61
CA VAL A 300 15.19 7.94 -1.45
C VAL A 300 15.38 8.13 -2.96
N GLY A 301 16.25 9.06 -3.37
CA GLY A 301 16.55 9.35 -4.77
C GLY A 301 15.45 10.11 -5.50
N ARG A 302 14.70 10.96 -4.80
CA ARG A 302 13.82 11.97 -5.42
C ARG A 302 14.64 13.20 -5.80
N LEU A 303 14.38 13.75 -6.99
CA LEU A 303 15.11 14.89 -7.55
C LEU A 303 14.41 16.24 -7.30
N HIS A 304 13.26 16.22 -6.63
CA HIS A 304 12.45 17.39 -6.30
C HIS A 304 12.54 17.73 -4.81
N THR A 305 12.17 18.94 -4.47
CA THR A 305 12.02 19.48 -3.11
C THR A 305 10.55 19.58 -2.72
N ALA A 306 10.25 19.74 -1.43
CA ALA A 306 8.90 19.98 -0.95
C ALA A 306 8.32 21.27 -1.56
N GLU A 307 9.16 22.27 -1.80
CA GLU A 307 8.82 23.55 -2.39
C GLU A 307 8.38 23.43 -3.86
N ASP A 308 8.91 22.48 -4.63
CA ASP A 308 8.51 22.24 -6.02
C ASP A 308 7.04 21.74 -6.17
N ILE A 309 6.40 21.36 -5.05
CA ILE A 309 5.01 20.88 -5.00
C ILE A 309 4.01 22.00 -4.69
N ILE A 310 4.45 23.05 -3.98
CA ILE A 310 3.60 24.11 -3.40
C ILE A 310 3.36 25.21 -4.44
#